data_AF-A0A371XB01-F1
#
_entry.id   AF-A0A371XB01-F1
#
_cell.length_a   1.000
_cell.length_b   1.000
_cell.length_c   1.000
_cell.angle_alpha   90.00
_cell.angle_beta   90.00
_cell.angle_gamma   90.00
#
_symmetry.space_group_name_H-M   'P 1'
#
loop_
_entity.id
_entity.type
_entity.pdbx_description
1 polymer ?
#
loop_
_entity_poly.entity_id
_entity_poly.type
_entity_poly.pdbx_seq_one_letter_code
_entity_poly.pdbx_strand_id
1 'polypeptide(L)'
;MRKFFLFWVLPLGIFWSWFFAARADLGLVFFSRDVFDRSFAVYEAVLGLTADEVAWLIAKATVVDSLIILAIIAFRRRKTISAYLKARMAARRAIALSRREAGV
;
A
#
# COMPACT_ATOMS: atom_id res chain seq x y z
N MET A 1 -1.43 -13.29 -10.82
CA MET A 1 -1.24 -12.01 -10.11
C MET A 1 -2.05 -11.92 -8.83
N ARG A 2 -3.34 -12.29 -8.82
CA ARG A 2 -4.22 -12.12 -7.64
C ARG A 2 -3.69 -12.78 -6.35
N LYS A 3 -3.13 -13.99 -6.46
CA LYS A 3 -2.53 -14.72 -5.32
C LYS A 3 -1.27 -14.05 -4.76
N PHE A 4 -0.44 -13.46 -5.62
CA PHE A 4 0.79 -12.76 -5.20
C PHE A 4 0.45 -11.48 -4.42
N PHE A 5 -0.54 -10.73 -4.89
CA PHE A 5 -1.02 -9.54 -4.18
C PHE A 5 -1.68 -9.92 -2.84
N LEU A 6 -2.42 -11.04 -2.80
CA LEU A 6 -3.02 -11.53 -1.56
C LEU A 6 -1.95 -11.91 -0.53
N PHE A 7 -0.93 -12.66 -0.94
CA PHE A 7 0.17 -13.05 -0.04
C PHE A 7 0.93 -11.86 0.53
N TRP A 8 0.89 -10.71 -0.16
CA TRP A 8 1.48 -9.47 0.31
C TRP A 8 0.60 -8.63 1.22
N VAL A 9 -0.64 -8.39 0.78
CA VAL A 9 -1.58 -7.55 1.50
C VAL A 9 -2.06 -8.23 2.78
N LEU A 10 -2.09 -9.56 2.81
CA LEU A 10 -2.53 -10.31 3.98
C LEU A 10 -1.67 -10.02 5.24
N PRO A 11 -0.34 -10.23 5.25
CA PRO A 11 0.47 -9.96 6.44
C PRO A 11 0.45 -8.47 6.85
N LEU A 12 0.49 -7.55 5.88
CA LEU A 12 0.35 -6.11 6.15
C LEU A 12 -1.02 -5.80 6.76
N GLY A 13 -2.09 -6.34 6.18
CA GLY A 13 -3.46 -6.14 6.66
C GLY A 13 -3.64 -6.65 8.08
N ILE A 14 -3.08 -7.81 8.42
CA ILE A 14 -3.09 -8.34 9.79
C ILE A 14 -2.33 -7.41 10.74
N PHE A 15 -1.12 -6.98 10.38
CA PHE A 15 -0.31 -6.05 11.18
C PHE A 15 -1.04 -4.72 11.44
N TRP A 16 -1.55 -4.08 10.38
CA TRP A 16 -2.27 -2.82 10.49
C TRP A 16 -3.60 -2.98 11.24
N SER A 17 -4.33 -4.08 11.03
CA SER A 17 -5.56 -4.36 11.77
C SER A 17 -5.30 -4.48 13.27
N TRP A 18 -4.21 -5.13 13.66
CA TRP A 18 -3.80 -5.21 15.06
C TRP A 18 -3.45 -3.83 15.63
N PHE A 19 -2.70 -3.00 14.90
CA PHE A 19 -2.41 -1.62 15.31
C PHE A 19 -3.68 -0.76 15.49
N PHE A 20 -4.63 -0.83 14.56
CA PHE A 20 -5.88 -0.09 14.68
C PHE A 20 -6.76 -0.62 15.81
N ALA A 21 -6.83 -1.94 15.99
CA ALA A 21 -7.52 -2.56 17.12
C ALA A 21 -6.92 -2.13 18.47
N ALA A 22 -5.58 -2.07 18.56
CA ALA A 22 -4.85 -1.57 19.72
C ALA A 22 -5.13 -0.10 20.02
N ARG A 23 -5.34 0.73 18.98
CA ARG A 23 -5.67 2.15 19.14
C ARG A 23 -7.16 2.40 19.42
N ALA A 24 -8.03 1.48 19.03
CA ALA A 24 -9.47 1.54 19.27
C ALA A 24 -9.87 0.96 20.63
N ASP A 25 -8.91 0.47 21.43
CA ASP A 25 -9.11 -0.12 22.74
C ASP A 25 -10.25 -1.17 22.75
N LEU A 26 -10.19 -2.15 21.85
CA LEU A 26 -11.24 -3.17 21.67
C LEU A 26 -11.45 -4.14 22.88
N GLY A 27 -10.96 -3.80 24.08
CA GLY A 27 -11.21 -4.49 25.35
C GLY A 27 -10.58 -5.89 25.49
N LEU A 28 -9.94 -6.39 24.44
CA LEU A 28 -9.23 -7.66 24.44
C LEU A 28 -7.75 -7.44 24.78
N VAL A 29 -7.22 -8.22 25.73
CA VAL A 29 -5.83 -8.08 26.24
C VAL A 29 -4.79 -8.05 25.12
N PHE A 30 -4.92 -8.95 24.12
CA PHE A 30 -3.99 -9.01 22.99
C PHE A 30 -4.06 -7.79 22.07
N PHE A 31 -5.24 -7.17 21.95
CA PHE A 31 -5.48 -5.96 21.19
C PHE A 31 -5.41 -4.72 22.08
N SER A 32 -4.71 -4.78 23.21
CA SER A 32 -4.45 -3.59 24.02
C SER A 32 -3.22 -2.85 23.52
N ARG A 33 -3.19 -1.55 23.76
CA ARG A 33 -2.02 -0.72 23.49
C ARG A 33 -0.77 -1.18 24.26
N ASP A 34 -0.95 -1.64 25.49
CA ASP A 34 0.16 -2.10 26.34
C ASP A 34 0.87 -3.33 25.75
N VAL A 35 0.10 -4.30 25.22
CA VAL A 35 0.68 -5.47 24.55
C VAL A 35 1.36 -5.08 23.24
N PHE A 36 0.80 -4.13 22.50
CA PHE A 36 1.43 -3.60 21.29
C PHE A 36 2.79 -2.96 21.60
N ASP A 37 2.84 -2.06 22.59
CA ASP A 37 4.06 -1.35 22.98
C ASP A 37 5.13 -2.32 23.56
N ARG A 38 4.72 -3.31 24.36
CA ARG A 38 5.63 -4.38 24.84
C ARG A 38 6.25 -5.19 23.72
N SER A 39 5.53 -5.40 22.62
CA SER A 39 6.06 -6.13 21.46
C SER A 39 7.23 -5.35 20.83
N PHE A 40 7.13 -4.02 20.77
CA PHE A 40 8.23 -3.15 20.33
C PHE A 40 9.40 -3.18 21.32
N ALA A 41 9.15 -3.16 22.64
CA ALA A 41 10.22 -3.30 23.63
C ALA A 41 11.03 -4.60 23.48
N VAL A 42 10.38 -5.71 23.09
CA VAL A 42 11.10 -6.95 22.75
C VAL A 42 11.98 -6.76 21.52
N TYR A 43 11.48 -6.09 20.47
CA TYR A 43 12.30 -5.78 19.30
C TYR A 43 13.47 -4.86 19.65
N GLU A 44 13.29 -3.89 20.54
CA GLU A 44 14.39 -3.05 21.01
C GLU A 44 15.49 -3.87 21.68
N ALA A 45 15.10 -4.76 22.59
CA ALA A 45 16.05 -5.62 23.31
C ALA A 45 16.78 -6.60 22.38
N VAL A 46 16.11 -7.10 21.34
CA VAL A 46 16.69 -8.09 20.40
C VAL A 46 17.56 -7.41 19.33
N LEU A 47 17.11 -6.28 18.79
CA LEU A 47 17.77 -5.61 17.66
C LEU A 47 18.76 -4.53 18.10
N GLY A 48 18.69 -4.08 19.36
CA GLY A 48 19.47 -2.93 19.84
C GLY A 48 19.06 -1.60 19.19
N LEU A 49 17.84 -1.54 18.64
CA LEU A 49 17.25 -0.36 18.01
C LEU A 49 16.17 0.20 18.92
N THR A 50 15.86 1.49 18.81
CA THR A 50 14.69 2.07 19.48
C THR A 50 13.39 1.65 18.75
N ALA A 51 12.26 1.71 19.45
CA ALA A 51 10.94 1.37 18.93
C ALA A 51 10.59 2.25 17.73
N ASP A 52 11.00 3.52 17.77
CA ASP A 52 10.86 4.48 16.68
C ASP A 52 11.68 4.08 15.45
N GLU A 53 12.93 3.60 15.64
CA GLU A 53 13.76 3.10 14.54
C GLU A 53 13.18 1.81 13.93
N VAL A 54 12.67 0.90 14.76
CA VAL A 54 11.99 -0.32 14.30
C VAL A 54 10.73 0.04 13.51
N ALA A 55 9.91 0.95 14.03
CA ALA A 55 8.72 1.42 13.33
C ALA A 55 9.08 2.08 11.98
N TRP A 56 10.15 2.88 11.95
CA TRP A 56 10.65 3.49 10.73
C TRP A 56 11.18 2.47 9.72
N LEU A 57 11.83 1.40 10.17
CA LEU A 57 12.25 0.28 9.32
C LEU A 57 11.05 -0.46 8.73
N ILE A 58 10.02 -0.74 9.52
CA ILE A 58 8.78 -1.37 9.05
C ILE A 58 8.09 -0.49 8.01
N ALA A 59 8.02 0.82 8.23
CA ALA A 59 7.45 1.77 7.28
C ALA A 59 8.23 1.79 5.96
N LYS A 60 9.56 1.87 6.03
CA LYS A 60 10.44 1.80 4.86
C LYS A 60 10.27 0.50 4.09
N ALA A 61 10.27 -0.63 4.80
CA ALA A 61 10.05 -1.95 4.20
C ALA A 61 8.73 -1.94 3.43
N THR A 62 7.62 -1.57 4.09
CA THR A 62 6.27 -1.50 3.49
C THR A 62 6.20 -0.64 2.23
N VAL A 63 6.89 0.51 2.20
CA VAL A 63 6.92 1.41 1.04
C VAL A 63 7.69 0.78 -0.12
N VAL A 64 8.93 0.33 0.14
CA VAL A 64 9.80 -0.31 -0.88
C VAL A 64 9.09 -1.51 -1.48
N ASP A 65 8.51 -2.32 -0.61
CA ASP A 65 7.69 -3.47 -0.90
C ASP A 65 6.53 -3.12 -1.85
N SER A 66 5.71 -2.14 -1.48
CA SER A 66 4.57 -1.71 -2.30
C SER A 66 5.02 -1.18 -3.66
N LEU A 67 6.14 -0.45 -3.71
CA LEU A 67 6.73 0.03 -4.96
C LEU A 67 7.17 -1.11 -5.87
N ILE A 68 7.82 -2.15 -5.33
CA ILE A 68 8.23 -3.33 -6.09
C ILE A 68 7.01 -4.03 -6.70
N ILE A 69 5.95 -4.22 -5.93
CA ILE A 69 4.72 -4.84 -6.43
C ILE A 69 4.08 -3.99 -7.54
N LEU A 70 3.97 -2.68 -7.33
CA LEU A 70 3.44 -1.77 -8.33
C LEU A 70 4.30 -1.77 -9.60
N ALA A 71 5.63 -1.80 -9.48
CA ALA A 71 6.54 -1.89 -10.60
C ALA A 71 6.36 -3.19 -11.39
N ILE A 72 6.25 -4.33 -10.71
CA ILE A 72 5.98 -5.64 -11.35
C ILE A 72 4.63 -5.61 -12.08
N ILE A 73 3.59 -5.06 -11.45
CA ILE A 73 2.26 -4.94 -12.07
C ILE A 73 2.30 -4.03 -13.29
N ALA A 74 2.93 -2.85 -13.18
CA ALA A 74 3.08 -1.89 -14.27
C ALA A 74 3.84 -2.51 -15.44
N PHE A 75 4.94 -3.22 -15.18
CA PHE A 75 5.74 -3.88 -16.21
C PHE A 75 4.98 -5.01 -16.90
N ARG A 76 4.24 -5.84 -16.15
CA ARG A 76 3.44 -6.95 -16.71
C ARG A 76 2.22 -6.47 -17.47
N ARG A 77 1.61 -5.36 -17.05
CA ARG A 77 0.45 -4.75 -17.73
C ARG A 77 0.81 -3.61 -18.67
N ARG A 78 2.09 -3.39 -18.98
CA ARG A 78 2.56 -2.26 -19.79
C ARG A 78 1.83 -2.10 -21.13
N LYS A 79 1.48 -3.21 -21.79
CA LYS A 79 0.73 -3.21 -23.06
C LYS A 79 -0.73 -2.81 -22.88
N THR A 80 -1.39 -3.31 -21.83
CA THR A 80 -2.77 -2.95 -21.49
C THR A 80 -2.85 -1.49 -21.05
N ILE A 81 -1.90 -1.03 -20.23
CA ILE A 81 -1.83 0.36 -19.76
C ILE A 81 -1.59 1.30 -20.95
N SER A 82 -0.65 0.98 -21.85
CA SER A 82 -0.38 1.82 -23.01
C SER A 82 -1.56 1.85 -23.98
N ALA A 83 -2.26 0.73 -24.20
CA ALA A 83 -3.48 0.69 -24.99
C ALA A 83 -4.59 1.55 -24.37
N TYR A 84 -4.83 1.44 -23.06
CA TYR A 84 -5.80 2.26 -22.33
C TYR A 84 -5.47 3.76 -22.43
N LEU A 85 -4.20 4.13 -22.24
CA LEU A 85 -3.76 5.53 -22.35
C LEU A 85 -3.93 6.07 -23.78
N LYS A 86 -3.57 5.27 -24.80
CA LYS A 86 -3.78 5.64 -26.21
C LYS A 86 -5.26 5.84 -26.53
N ALA A 87 -6.13 4.92 -26.12
CA ALA A 87 -7.57 5.03 -26.31
C ALA A 87 -8.14 6.29 -25.62
N ARG A 88 -7.69 6.57 -24.40
CA ARG A 88 -8.11 7.76 -23.64
C ARG A 88 -7.65 9.07 -24.29
N MET A 89 -6.44 9.09 -24.85
CA MET A 89 -5.95 10.24 -25.62
C MET A 89 -6.74 10.43 -26.93
N ALA A 90 -7.06 9.35 -27.64
CA ALA A 90 -7.86 9.40 -28.86
C ALA A 90 -9.28 9.93 -28.57
N ALA A 91 -9.93 9.45 -27.51
CA ALA A 91 -11.26 9.94 -27.10
C ALA A 91 -11.23 11.44 -26.73
N ARG A 92 -10.21 11.89 -26.00
CA ARG A 92 -10.04 13.32 -25.67
C ARG A 92 -9.84 14.18 -26.92
N ARG A 93 -9.10 13.69 -27.91
CA ARG A 93 -8.92 14.38 -29.20
C ARG A 93 -10.23 14.47 -29.97
N ALA A 94 -11.02 13.39 -30.02
CA ALA A 94 -12.32 13.39 -30.69
C ALA A 94 -13.29 14.40 -30.04
N ILE A 95 -13.34 14.47 -28.70
CA ILE A 95 -14.15 15.46 -27.98
C ILE A 95 -13.67 16.90 -28.25
N ALA A 96 -12.35 17.12 -28.31
CA ALA A 96 -11.81 18.45 -28.62
C ALA A 96 -12.13 18.88 -30.06
N LEU A 97 -12.12 17.95 -31.02
CA LEU A 97 -12.50 18.21 -32.40
C LEU A 97 -13.99 18.50 -32.53
N SER A 98 -14.87 17.70 -31.92
CA SER A 98 -16.31 17.96 -31.94
C SER A 98 -16.68 19.28 -31.29
N ARG A 99 -15.95 19.71 -30.24
CA ARG A 99 -16.14 21.02 -29.63
C ARG A 99 -15.75 22.18 -30.57
N ARG A 100 -14.67 22.01 -31.33
CA ARG A 100 -14.24 22.99 -32.34
C ARG A 100 -15.21 23.08 -33.52
N GLU A 101 -15.74 21.95 -33.98
CA GLU A 101 -16.74 21.89 -35.05
C GLU A 101 -18.10 22.48 -34.62
N ALA A 102 -18.43 22.41 -33.33
CA ALA A 102 -19.65 22.99 -32.76
C ALA A 102 -19.57 24.52 -32.52
N GLY A 103 -18.46 25.18 -32.87
CA GLY A 103 -18.37 26.65 -32.87
C GLY A 103 -18.37 27.33 -31.49
N VAL A 104 -17.99 26.63 -30.42
CA VAL A 104 -17.76 27.20 -29.07
C VAL A 104 -16.27 27.26 -28.75
#